data_AF-A0A0A0J449-F1
#
_entry.id   AF-A0A0A0J449-F1
#
_cell.length_a   1.000
_cell.length_b   1.000
_cell.length_c   1.000
_cell.angle_alpha   90.00
_cell.angle_beta   90.00
_cell.angle_gamma   90.00
#
_symmetry.space_group_name_H-M   'P 1'
#
loop_
_entity.id
_entity.type
_entity.pdbx_description
1 polymer ?
#
loop_
_entity_poly.entity_id
_entity_poly.type
_entity_poly.pdbx_seq_one_letter_code
_entity_poly.pdbx_strand_id
1 'polypeptide(L)' 'MSERIVKVTRDQIESAKLLIRLRGGEDKVDPDIVLIANAQRRARPHRAEPSTS' A
#
# COMPACT_ATOMS: atom_id res chain seq x y z
N MET A 1 11.41 -14.61 11.39
CA MET A 1 10.54 -13.46 11.68
C MET A 1 9.35 -13.52 10.74
N SER A 2 8.12 -13.54 11.27
CA SER A 2 6.91 -13.65 10.44
C SER A 2 6.59 -12.29 9.82
N GLU A 3 6.54 -12.20 8.49
CA GLU A 3 6.11 -10.98 7.79
C GLU A 3 4.63 -10.70 8.10
N ARG A 4 4.35 -9.55 8.71
CA ARG A 4 2.98 -9.09 8.98
C ARG A 4 2.48 -8.30 7.77
N ILE A 5 1.50 -8.86 7.06
CA ILE A 5 0.86 -8.18 5.94
C ILE A 5 -0.22 -7.24 6.49
N VAL A 6 -0.05 -5.94 6.30
CA VAL A 6 -1.06 -4.93 6.62
C VAL A 6 -1.81 -4.56 5.33
N LYS A 7 -3.15 -4.57 5.40
CA LYS A 7 -4.01 -4.15 4.28
C LYS A 7 -4.46 -2.72 4.53
N VAL A 8 -4.37 -1.89 3.51
CA VAL A 8 -4.82 -0.48 3.56
C VAL A 8 -5.81 -0.21 2.43
N THR A 9 -6.72 0.73 2.67
CA THR A 9 -7.71 1.18 1.68
C THR A 9 -7.11 2.25 0.77
N ARG A 10 -7.77 2.51 -0.36
CA ARG A 10 -7.36 3.58 -1.27
C ARG A 10 -7.39 4.95 -0.59
N ASP A 11 -8.40 5.21 0.25
CA ASP A 11 -8.54 6.49 0.94
C ASP A 11 -7.43 6.72 1.97
N GLN A 12 -6.97 5.66 2.64
CA GLN A 12 -5.82 5.72 3.53
C GLN A 12 -4.54 6.07 2.77
N ILE A 13 -4.34 5.49 1.58
CA ILE A 13 -3.22 5.81 0.70
C ILE A 13 -3.26 7.29 0.28
N GLU A 14 -4.41 7.78 -0.18
CA GLU A 14 -4.54 9.17 -0.62
C GLU A 14 -4.41 10.16 0.54
N SER A 15 -4.93 9.81 1.71
CA SER A 15 -4.76 10.62 2.94
C SER A 15 -3.30 10.71 3.36
N ALA A 16 -2.55 9.60 3.29
CA ALA A 16 -1.12 9.58 3.60
C ALA A 16 -0.31 10.45 2.63
N LYS A 17 -0.60 10.36 1.31
CA LYS A 17 0.03 11.22 0.30
C LYS A 17 -0.26 12.70 0.54
N LEU A 18 -1.50 13.04 0.88
CA LEU A 18 -1.88 14.42 1.19
C LEU A 18 -1.12 14.92 2.42
N LEU A 19 -1.02 14.11 3.46
CA LEU A 19 -0.29 14.48 4.68
C LEU A 19 1.19 14.73 4.42
N ILE A 20 1.86 13.90 3.61
CA ILE A 20 3.24 14.12 3.18
C ILE A 20 3.39 15.48 2.48
N ARG A 21 2.47 15.81 1.56
CA ARG A 21 2.48 17.09 0.86
C ARG A 21 2.26 18.27 1.80
N LEU A 22 1.33 18.16 2.75
CA LEU A 22 1.05 19.20 3.74
C LEU A 22 2.23 19.42 4.69
N ARG A 23 3.00 18.38 4.98
CA ARG A 23 4.21 18.46 5.81
C ARG A 23 5.46 18.88 5.04
N GLY A 24 5.40 18.91 3.71
CA GLY A 24 6.48 19.39 2.86
C GLY A 24 7.55 18.35 2.53
N GLY A 25 7.28 17.06 2.77
CA GLY A 25 8.24 16.00 2.48
C GLY A 25 7.99 14.71 3.27
N GLU A 26 8.53 13.61 2.76
CA GLU A 26 8.49 12.30 3.43
C GLU A 26 9.36 12.26 4.70
N ASP A 27 10.40 13.09 4.75
CA ASP A 27 11.30 13.24 5.90
C ASP A 27 10.65 13.95 7.11
N LYS A 28 9.43 14.48 6.92
CA LYS A 28 8.65 15.21 7.94
C LYS A 28 7.50 14.40 8.52
N VAL A 29 7.36 13.12 8.13
CA VAL A 29 6.30 12.22 8.62
C VAL A 29 6.90 10.93 9.15
N ASP A 30 6.10 10.17 9.91
CA ASP A 30 6.52 8.84 10.36
C ASP A 30 6.74 7.88 9.16
N PRO A 31 7.72 6.98 9.23
CA PRO A 31 8.01 6.01 8.17
C PRO A 31 6.81 5.15 7.78
N ASP A 32 5.94 4.83 8.73
CA ASP A 32 4.71 4.05 8.46
C ASP A 32 3.77 4.78 7.50
N ILE A 33 3.71 6.11 7.55
CA ILE A 33 2.90 6.91 6.63
C ILE A 33 3.47 6.82 5.22
N VAL A 34 4.80 6.82 5.08
CA VAL A 34 5.48 6.62 3.80
C VAL A 34 5.19 5.23 3.24
N LEU A 35 5.20 4.20 4.09
CA LEU A 35 4.84 2.83 3.70
C LEU A 35 3.38 2.73 3.20
N ILE A 36 2.44 3.40 3.88
CA ILE A 36 1.04 3.45 3.47
C ILE A 36 0.89 4.19 2.14
N ALA A 37 1.52 5.35 1.98
CA ALA A 37 1.45 6.16 0.76
C ALA A 37 1.97 5.40 -0.48
N ASN A 38 2.96 4.54 -0.28
CA ASN A 38 3.59 3.72 -1.32
C ASN A 38 3.02 2.29 -1.41
N ALA A 39 1.94 1.98 -0.69
CA ALA A 39 1.35 0.65 -0.69
C ALA A 39 0.90 0.24 -2.10
N GLN A 40 1.45 -0.89 -2.58
CA GLN A 40 1.12 -1.42 -3.90
C GLN A 40 -0.03 -2.42 -3.84
N ARG A 41 -0.85 -2.44 -4.88
CA ARG A 41 -1.82 -3.52 -5.07
C ARG A 41 -1.06 -4.81 -5.35
N ARG A 42 -1.22 -5.82 -4.48
CA ARG A 42 -0.80 -7.18 -4.80
C ARG A 42 -1.58 -7.62 -6.04
N ALA A 43 -0.88 -7.86 -7.14
CA ALA A 43 -1.45 -8.54 -8.28
C ALA A 43 -2.00 -9.88 -7.78
N ARG A 44 -3.30 -10.11 -7.97
CA ARG A 44 -3.91 -11.40 -7.63
C ARG A 44 -3.18 -12.44 -8.48
N PRO A 45 -2.58 -13.50 -7.90
CA PRO A 45 -2.04 -14.57 -8.72
C PRO A 45 -3.19 -15.05 -9.60
N HIS A 46 -2.99 -14.97 -10.92
CA HIS A 46 -3.93 -15.45 -11.92
C HIS A 46 -4.13 -16.93 -11.60
N ARG A 47 -5.27 -17.27 -10.98
CA ARG A 47 -5.71 -18.65 -10.86
C ARG A 47 -5.98 -19.06 -12.30
N ALA A 48 -5.02 -19.73 -12.92
CA ALA A 48 -5.24 -20.46 -14.15
C ALA A 48 -6.38 -21.43 -13.84
N GLU A 49 -7.58 -21.12 -14.32
CA GLU A 49 -8.67 -22.08 -14.31
C GLU A 49 -8.19 -23.26 -15.17
N PRO A 50 -8.22 -24.50 -14.66
CA PRO A 50 -7.90 -25.65 -15.49
C PRO A 50 -8.98 -25.70 -16.57
N SER A 51 -8.58 -25.44 -17.81
CA SER A 51 -9.41 -25.66 -18.98
C SER A 51 -9.70 -27.17 -19.05
N THR A 52 -10.84 -27.58 -18.50
CA THR A 52 -11.38 -28.92 -18.75
C THR A 52 -11.82 -28.99 -20.20
N SER A 53 -11.10 -29.79 -20.98
CA SER A 53 -11.49 -30.29 -22.30
C SER A 53 -12.68 -31.25 -22.22
#